data_AF-A0A423UCX1-F1
#
_entry.id   AF-A0A423UCX1-F1
#
_cell.length_a   1.000
_cell.length_b   1.000
_cell.length_c   1.000
_cell.angle_alpha   90.00
_cell.angle_beta   90.00
_cell.angle_gamma   90.00
#
_symmetry.space_group_name_H-M   'P 1'
#
loop_
_entity.id
_entity.type
_entity.pdbx_description
1 polymer ?
#
loop_
_entity_poly.entity_id
_entity_poly.type
_entity_poly.pdbx_seq_one_letter_code
_entity_poly.pdbx_strand_id
1 'polypeptide(L)'
;MALLTPKDIREHTFQTVRFKEGYDVDEVDDFLDQVTETVEALGKQAVQGGGQATQSLGPDVANLNTKISDLSKQVQTLQGENETLRSAASTKEGQAAQVAASKLSEAEESNRALSSQNQQLKDQIDRLSKQIDELTAQAASAAGSEELGQKLTAAQHERDEFRSNNDALNREVAAYKDRLAKSKQQIAATQQQVASLQQQVGNAQQASQQLQETTRQLKESQQREEQLRAQVAKVEPNTETGSLQKIAGAAASGNSEPERATAMLTLAMQLHDQYVDKGKAKAREITEASQNKYEELVSQANEYSKRTRTESDDYSKQTRSEADSYSNKTRAQADAYSDKTRSDADAYMQKMHADADQYSVNTHQDADDYLKTKHTEGDAYEAEVQKRASEYDTKTRTAAETYAQQVRDNLEKQSKVIEGNIKGLKQFENEYRSKLTDFLGQLVNQVSDSDNYGKMDHQSKD
;
A
#
# COMPACT_ATOMS: atom_id res chain seq x y z
N MET A 1 79.59 -4.55 34.09
CA MET A 1 79.36 -3.10 34.14
C MET A 1 77.88 -2.84 33.94
N ALA A 2 77.30 -1.84 34.60
CA ALA A 2 75.89 -1.53 34.43
C ALA A 2 75.68 -0.96 33.02
N LEU A 3 74.78 -1.56 32.24
CA LEU A 3 74.42 -1.09 30.89
C LEU A 3 73.56 0.16 31.04
N LEU A 4 73.90 1.26 30.36
CA LEU A 4 73.11 2.49 30.42
C LEU A 4 71.72 2.25 29.81
N THR A 5 70.68 2.68 30.51
CA THR A 5 69.33 2.67 29.93
C THR A 5 69.12 3.90 29.04
N PRO A 6 68.16 3.84 28.10
CA PRO A 6 67.79 5.02 27.30
C PRO A 6 67.36 6.24 28.14
N LYS A 7 66.92 6.02 29.38
CA LYS A 7 66.57 7.08 30.32
C LYS A 7 67.84 7.75 30.89
N ASP A 8 68.84 6.94 31.25
CA ASP A 8 70.12 7.42 31.77
C ASP A 8 70.88 8.28 30.75
N ILE A 9 70.74 7.97 29.45
CA ILE A 9 71.33 8.77 28.37
C ILE A 9 70.66 10.15 28.23
N ARG A 10 69.33 10.22 28.44
CA ARG A 10 68.58 11.48 28.28
C ARG A 10 68.72 12.41 29.47
N GLU A 11 68.96 11.87 30.65
CA GLU A 11 69.05 12.64 31.90
C GLU A 11 70.51 13.00 32.25
N HIS A 12 71.50 12.60 31.44
CA HIS A 12 72.92 12.91 31.66
C HIS A 12 73.24 14.39 31.39
N THR A 13 73.87 15.07 32.35
CA THR A 13 74.27 16.48 32.25
C THR A 13 75.77 16.63 32.42
N PHE A 14 76.45 17.22 31.44
CA PHE A 14 77.90 17.45 31.46
C PHE A 14 78.27 18.71 32.24
N GLN A 15 79.44 18.72 32.89
CA GLN A 15 79.93 19.91 33.57
C GLN A 15 80.50 20.93 32.58
N THR A 16 80.33 22.22 32.90
CA THR A 16 80.83 23.33 32.07
C THR A 16 82.16 23.85 32.61
N VAL A 17 83.11 24.14 31.72
CA VAL A 17 84.48 24.51 32.13
C VAL A 17 84.54 25.99 32.51
N ARG A 18 85.03 26.31 33.72
CA ARG A 18 84.92 27.64 34.36
C ARG A 18 85.47 28.86 33.61
N PHE A 19 86.25 28.69 32.54
CA PHE A 19 86.92 29.80 31.82
C PHE A 19 86.85 29.72 30.28
N LYS A 20 86.02 28.82 29.71
CA LYS A 20 85.69 28.79 28.28
C LYS A 20 84.24 28.35 28.08
N GLU A 21 83.56 28.87 27.07
CA GLU A 21 82.26 28.34 26.68
C GLU A 21 82.44 26.92 26.13
N GLY A 22 81.95 25.92 26.85
CA GLY A 22 82.06 24.51 26.47
C GLY A 22 81.89 23.55 27.63
N TYR A 23 81.62 22.28 27.28
CA TYR A 23 81.62 21.15 28.21
C TYR A 23 83.04 20.57 28.32
N ASP A 24 83.31 19.87 29.42
CA ASP A 24 84.56 19.12 29.57
C ASP A 24 84.62 18.00 28.52
N VAL A 25 85.61 18.06 27.62
CA VAL A 25 85.70 17.16 26.47
C VAL A 25 86.01 15.74 26.91
N ASP A 26 86.83 15.57 27.95
CA ASP A 26 87.20 14.25 28.47
C ASP A 26 85.97 13.54 29.08
N GLU A 27 85.09 14.28 29.76
CA GLU A 27 83.84 13.76 30.32
C GLU A 27 82.83 13.33 29.23
N VAL A 28 82.80 14.07 28.12
CA VAL A 28 81.94 13.75 26.98
C VAL A 28 82.44 12.50 26.26
N ASP A 29 83.75 12.37 26.05
CA ASP A 29 84.35 11.21 25.38
C ASP A 29 84.19 9.94 26.22
N ASP A 30 84.42 9.99 27.54
CA ASP A 30 84.18 8.87 28.46
C ASP A 30 82.72 8.38 28.43
N PHE A 31 81.76 9.31 28.33
CA PHE A 31 80.34 8.98 28.22
C PHE A 31 79.99 8.35 26.88
N LEU A 32 80.56 8.84 25.77
CA LEU A 32 80.35 8.28 24.44
C LEU A 32 80.93 6.85 24.31
N ASP A 33 82.05 6.56 24.97
CA ASP A 33 82.61 5.21 25.05
C ASP A 33 81.66 4.26 25.79
N GLN A 34 81.08 4.69 26.92
CA GLN A 34 80.10 3.88 27.67
C GLN A 34 78.80 3.62 26.89
N VAL A 35 78.32 4.61 26.12
CA VAL A 35 77.15 4.43 25.24
C VAL A 35 77.47 3.43 24.12
N THR A 36 78.66 3.54 23.53
CA THR A 36 79.09 2.64 22.46
C THR A 36 79.23 1.20 22.96
N GLU A 37 79.84 1.00 24.13
CA GLU A 37 79.96 -0.33 24.76
C GLU A 37 78.58 -0.92 25.09
N THR A 38 77.65 -0.09 25.57
CA THR A 38 76.27 -0.52 25.86
C THR A 38 75.52 -0.92 24.58
N VAL A 39 75.67 -0.17 23.48
CA VAL A 39 75.05 -0.50 22.18
C VAL A 39 75.66 -1.76 21.58
N GLU A 40 76.98 -1.95 21.67
CA GLU A 40 77.62 -3.19 21.25
C GLU A 40 77.18 -4.39 22.10
N ALA A 41 77.04 -4.23 23.41
CA ALA A 41 76.58 -5.29 24.30
C ALA A 41 75.12 -5.67 24.03
N LEU A 42 74.22 -4.68 23.83
CA LEU A 42 72.84 -4.93 23.40
C LEU A 42 72.77 -5.54 22.00
N GLY A 43 73.64 -5.11 21.08
CA GLY A 43 73.79 -5.70 19.75
C GLY A 43 74.23 -7.16 19.82
N LYS A 44 75.20 -7.50 20.66
CA LYS A 44 75.64 -8.88 20.92
C LYS A 44 74.55 -9.72 21.59
N GLN A 45 73.75 -9.14 22.47
CA GLN A 45 72.62 -9.82 23.11
C GLN A 45 71.44 -10.04 22.15
N ALA A 46 71.20 -9.13 21.21
CA ALA A 46 70.24 -9.32 20.11
C ALA A 46 70.72 -10.38 19.08
N VAL A 47 72.04 -10.45 18.82
CA VAL A 47 72.63 -11.45 17.91
C VAL A 47 72.73 -12.83 18.57
N GLN A 48 72.98 -12.93 19.88
CA GLN A 48 72.96 -14.21 20.62
C GLN A 48 71.53 -14.70 20.93
N GLY A 49 70.54 -13.80 21.03
CA GLY A 49 69.11 -14.16 21.04
C GLY A 49 68.51 -14.46 19.66
N GLY A 50 69.20 -14.07 18.59
CA GLY A 50 68.77 -14.26 17.19
C GLY A 50 69.05 -15.65 16.61
N GLY A 51 69.71 -16.55 17.36
CA GLY A 51 70.04 -17.91 16.93
C GLY A 51 68.91 -18.94 17.01
N GLN A 52 67.77 -18.59 17.63
CA GLN A 52 66.58 -19.47 17.71
C GLN A 52 65.42 -19.05 16.78
N ALA A 53 65.51 -17.89 16.10
CA ALA A 53 64.42 -17.35 15.29
C ALA A 53 64.57 -17.58 13.77
N THR A 54 65.67 -18.18 13.31
CA THR A 54 65.90 -18.41 11.86
C THR A 54 65.78 -19.88 11.43
N GLN A 55 65.42 -20.79 12.35
CA GLN A 55 65.02 -22.18 12.01
C GLN A 55 63.49 -22.39 11.91
N SER A 56 62.66 -21.42 12.32
CA SER A 56 61.19 -21.55 12.30
C SER A 56 60.50 -20.96 11.06
N LEU A 57 61.23 -20.27 10.17
CA LEU A 57 60.64 -19.66 8.96
C LEU A 57 60.38 -20.66 7.81
N GLY A 58 60.80 -21.92 7.94
CA GLY A 58 60.45 -22.99 7.00
C GLY A 58 59.00 -23.49 7.13
N PRO A 59 58.55 -23.92 8.31
CA PRO A 59 57.20 -24.48 8.50
C PRO A 59 56.07 -23.44 8.41
N ASP A 60 56.26 -22.20 8.89
CA ASP A 60 55.19 -21.19 8.89
C ASP A 60 54.90 -20.65 7.48
N VAL A 61 55.93 -20.46 6.65
CA VAL A 61 55.76 -20.06 5.25
C VAL A 61 55.20 -21.22 4.40
N ALA A 62 55.56 -22.47 4.73
CA ALA A 62 54.95 -23.65 4.10
C ALA A 62 53.46 -23.79 4.48
N ASN A 63 53.11 -23.60 5.75
CA ASN A 63 51.72 -23.61 6.22
C ASN A 63 50.90 -22.49 5.58
N LEU A 64 51.45 -21.27 5.50
CA LEU A 64 50.82 -20.14 4.81
C LEU A 64 50.62 -20.41 3.32
N ASN A 65 51.61 -20.97 2.62
CA ASN A 65 51.48 -21.33 1.20
C ASN A 65 50.46 -22.45 0.97
N THR A 66 50.34 -23.39 1.91
CA THR A 66 49.33 -24.46 1.84
C THR A 66 47.95 -23.88 2.06
N LYS A 67 47.79 -22.96 3.03
CA LYS A 67 46.53 -22.23 3.28
C LYS A 67 46.13 -21.33 2.12
N ILE A 68 47.09 -20.65 1.49
CA ILE A 68 46.84 -19.82 0.29
C ILE A 68 46.41 -20.71 -0.88
N SER A 69 47.04 -21.88 -1.05
CA SER A 69 46.65 -22.87 -2.07
C SER A 69 45.24 -23.42 -1.83
N ASP A 70 44.90 -23.76 -0.58
CA ASP A 70 43.59 -24.28 -0.22
C ASP A 70 42.50 -23.20 -0.32
N LEU A 71 42.76 -21.96 0.12
CA LEU A 71 41.86 -20.84 -0.10
C LEU A 71 41.66 -20.56 -1.60
N SER A 72 42.72 -20.67 -2.41
CA SER A 72 42.63 -20.47 -3.86
C SER A 72 41.76 -21.54 -4.51
N LYS A 73 41.90 -22.81 -4.11
CA LYS A 73 41.02 -23.91 -4.55
C LYS A 73 39.57 -23.66 -4.12
N GLN A 74 39.36 -23.22 -2.88
CA GLN A 74 38.02 -22.97 -2.35
C GLN A 74 37.33 -21.81 -3.06
N VAL A 75 38.05 -20.74 -3.40
CA VAL A 75 37.55 -19.63 -4.23
C VAL A 75 37.20 -20.12 -5.63
N GLN A 76 38.02 -20.99 -6.23
CA GLN A 76 37.76 -21.56 -7.55
C GLN A 76 36.52 -22.47 -7.56
N THR A 77 36.34 -23.29 -6.51
CA THR A 77 35.14 -24.12 -6.32
C THR A 77 33.89 -23.25 -6.12
N LEU A 78 33.96 -22.22 -5.29
CA LEU A 78 32.83 -21.31 -5.05
C LEU A 78 32.46 -20.50 -6.30
N GLN A 79 33.43 -20.13 -7.14
CA GLN A 79 33.15 -19.49 -8.43
C GLN A 79 32.44 -20.46 -9.38
N GLY A 80 32.89 -21.71 -9.48
CA GLY A 80 32.23 -22.75 -10.28
C GLY A 80 30.83 -23.09 -9.78
N GLU A 81 30.62 -23.19 -8.46
CA GLU A 81 29.30 -23.38 -7.86
C GLU A 81 28.38 -22.19 -8.11
N ASN A 82 28.87 -20.95 -8.03
CA ASN A 82 28.09 -19.77 -8.34
C ASN A 82 27.69 -19.71 -9.83
N GLU A 83 28.58 -20.08 -10.75
CA GLU A 83 28.25 -20.18 -12.18
C GLU A 83 27.22 -21.30 -12.45
N THR A 84 27.35 -22.42 -11.74
CA THR A 84 26.40 -23.55 -11.85
C THR A 84 25.04 -23.20 -11.26
N LEU A 85 25.00 -22.49 -10.12
CA LEU A 85 23.76 -22.00 -9.51
C LEU A 85 23.11 -20.91 -10.37
N ARG A 86 23.90 -20.03 -10.98
CA ARG A 86 23.41 -18.97 -11.88
C ARG A 86 22.86 -19.54 -13.19
N SER A 87 23.51 -20.55 -13.75
CA SER A 87 23.00 -21.27 -14.92
C SER A 87 21.75 -22.08 -14.57
N ALA A 88 21.71 -22.78 -13.42
CA ALA A 88 20.53 -23.49 -12.94
C ALA A 88 19.35 -22.54 -12.60
N ALA A 89 19.60 -21.34 -12.09
CA ALA A 89 18.59 -20.31 -11.88
C ALA A 89 18.00 -19.82 -13.21
N SER A 90 18.86 -19.56 -14.21
CA SER A 90 18.40 -19.13 -15.54
C SER A 90 17.58 -20.19 -16.30
N THR A 91 17.85 -21.48 -16.08
CA THR A 91 17.07 -22.58 -16.68
C THR A 91 15.73 -22.78 -15.98
N LYS A 92 15.67 -22.62 -14.66
CA LYS A 92 14.42 -22.68 -13.89
C LYS A 92 13.51 -21.49 -14.16
N GLU A 93 14.06 -20.28 -14.34
CA GLU A 93 13.28 -19.10 -14.76
C GLU A 93 12.76 -19.23 -16.20
N GLY A 94 13.55 -19.78 -17.13
CA GLY A 94 13.13 -20.03 -18.52
C GLY A 94 12.01 -21.07 -18.64
N GLN A 95 12.12 -22.20 -17.93
CA GLN A 95 11.07 -23.23 -17.92
C GLN A 95 9.81 -22.77 -17.16
N ALA A 96 9.95 -22.05 -16.04
CA ALA A 96 8.82 -21.48 -15.32
C ALA A 96 8.11 -20.39 -16.14
N ALA A 97 8.85 -19.54 -16.87
CA ALA A 97 8.27 -18.52 -17.75
C ALA A 97 7.56 -19.14 -18.95
N GLN A 98 8.10 -20.20 -19.54
CA GLN A 98 7.48 -20.87 -20.69
C GLN A 98 6.24 -21.69 -20.31
N VAL A 99 6.23 -22.33 -19.14
CA VAL A 99 5.04 -22.99 -18.57
C VAL A 99 4.00 -21.97 -18.14
N ALA A 100 4.41 -20.82 -17.58
CA ALA A 100 3.50 -19.73 -17.26
C ALA A 100 2.87 -19.11 -18.52
N ALA A 101 3.66 -18.92 -19.59
CA ALA A 101 3.17 -18.38 -20.86
C ALA A 101 2.19 -19.33 -21.57
N SER A 102 2.46 -20.65 -21.56
CA SER A 102 1.55 -21.65 -22.14
C SER A 102 0.26 -21.79 -21.32
N LYS A 103 0.34 -21.80 -19.99
CA LYS A 103 -0.85 -21.77 -19.12
C LYS A 103 -1.67 -20.47 -19.26
N LEU A 104 -1.00 -19.34 -19.49
CA LEU A 104 -1.69 -18.07 -19.75
C LEU A 104 -2.41 -18.09 -21.11
N SER A 105 -1.79 -18.65 -22.14
CA SER A 105 -2.41 -18.82 -23.47
C SER A 105 -3.62 -19.77 -23.42
N GLU A 106 -3.50 -20.91 -22.71
CA GLU A 106 -4.63 -21.83 -22.48
C GLU A 106 -5.76 -21.16 -21.69
N ALA A 107 -5.42 -20.36 -20.68
CA ALA A 107 -6.41 -19.60 -19.91
C ALA A 107 -7.09 -18.50 -20.73
N GLU A 108 -6.37 -17.84 -21.64
CA GLU A 108 -6.91 -16.84 -22.57
C GLU A 108 -7.83 -17.48 -23.62
N GLU A 109 -7.48 -18.64 -24.16
CA GLU A 109 -8.33 -19.43 -25.06
C GLU A 109 -9.59 -19.94 -24.36
N SER A 110 -9.45 -20.46 -23.14
CA SER A 110 -10.58 -20.89 -22.31
C SER A 110 -11.53 -19.72 -22.00
N ASN A 111 -11.00 -18.54 -21.67
CA ASN A 111 -11.80 -17.33 -21.48
C ASN A 111 -12.51 -16.86 -22.75
N ARG A 112 -11.87 -16.97 -23.92
CA ARG A 112 -12.52 -16.68 -25.21
C ARG A 112 -13.66 -17.65 -25.49
N ALA A 113 -13.45 -18.95 -25.24
CA ALA A 113 -14.48 -19.98 -25.41
C ALA A 113 -15.68 -19.74 -24.48
N LEU A 114 -15.42 -19.48 -23.18
CA LEU A 114 -16.44 -19.13 -22.20
C LEU A 114 -17.19 -17.85 -22.56
N SER A 115 -16.51 -16.82 -23.05
CA SER A 115 -17.15 -15.60 -23.52
C SER A 115 -18.06 -15.85 -24.72
N SER A 116 -17.66 -16.70 -25.67
CA SER A 116 -18.50 -17.10 -26.81
C SER A 116 -19.71 -17.90 -26.36
N GLN A 117 -19.54 -18.80 -25.39
CA GLN A 117 -20.63 -19.61 -24.85
C GLN A 117 -21.65 -18.76 -24.06
N ASN A 118 -21.17 -17.79 -23.27
CA ASN A 118 -22.02 -16.82 -22.59
C ASN A 118 -22.80 -15.95 -23.57
N GLN A 119 -22.19 -15.56 -24.70
CA GLN A 119 -22.90 -14.82 -25.74
C GLN A 119 -24.01 -15.66 -26.37
N GLN A 120 -23.74 -16.95 -26.66
CA GLN A 120 -24.75 -17.87 -27.19
C GLN A 120 -25.91 -18.10 -26.20
N LEU A 121 -25.62 -18.23 -24.91
CA LEU A 121 -26.63 -18.34 -23.86
C LEU A 121 -27.47 -17.07 -23.77
N LYS A 122 -26.85 -15.89 -23.89
CA LYS A 122 -27.54 -14.61 -23.91
C LYS A 122 -28.51 -14.52 -25.11
N ASP A 123 -28.07 -14.92 -26.29
CA ASP A 123 -28.92 -14.98 -27.50
C ASP A 123 -30.06 -16.01 -27.37
N GLN A 124 -29.85 -17.10 -26.61
CA GLN A 124 -30.91 -18.07 -26.31
C GLN A 124 -31.93 -17.50 -25.30
N ILE A 125 -31.48 -16.84 -24.24
CA ILE A 125 -32.34 -16.19 -23.24
C ILE A 125 -33.17 -15.09 -23.89
N ASP A 126 -32.61 -14.31 -24.81
CA ASP A 126 -33.34 -13.27 -25.55
C ASP A 126 -34.43 -13.87 -26.45
N ARG A 127 -34.14 -14.99 -27.12
CA ARG A 127 -35.14 -15.73 -27.92
C ARG A 127 -36.27 -16.30 -27.07
N LEU A 128 -35.93 -16.96 -25.95
CA LEU A 128 -36.92 -17.50 -25.02
C LEU A 128 -37.77 -16.39 -24.39
N SER A 129 -37.14 -15.26 -24.06
CA SER A 129 -37.86 -14.09 -23.51
C SER A 129 -38.89 -13.55 -24.50
N LYS A 130 -38.54 -13.46 -25.80
CA LYS A 130 -39.48 -13.06 -26.85
C LYS A 130 -40.64 -14.05 -27.01
N GLN A 131 -40.37 -15.36 -26.95
CA GLN A 131 -41.43 -16.37 -26.99
C GLN A 131 -42.35 -16.29 -25.76
N ILE A 132 -41.79 -16.03 -24.58
CA ILE A 132 -42.57 -15.80 -23.35
C ILE A 132 -43.43 -14.55 -23.51
N ASP A 133 -42.90 -13.45 -24.07
CA ASP A 133 -43.68 -12.23 -24.35
C ASP A 133 -44.84 -12.49 -25.31
N GLU A 134 -44.62 -13.27 -26.38
CA GLU A 134 -45.68 -13.66 -27.32
C GLU A 134 -46.76 -14.54 -26.67
N LEU A 135 -46.36 -15.55 -25.88
CA LEU A 135 -47.29 -16.42 -25.14
C LEU A 135 -48.04 -15.66 -24.05
N THR A 136 -47.37 -14.70 -23.40
CA THR A 136 -47.92 -13.78 -22.41
C THR A 136 -48.98 -12.87 -23.03
N ALA A 137 -48.70 -12.30 -24.20
CA ALA A 137 -49.66 -11.50 -24.97
C ALA A 137 -50.84 -12.34 -25.46
N GLN A 138 -50.61 -13.58 -25.90
CA GLN A 138 -51.67 -14.51 -26.28
C GLN A 138 -52.54 -14.91 -25.08
N ALA A 139 -51.95 -15.20 -23.92
CA ALA A 139 -52.68 -15.54 -22.70
C ALA A 139 -53.50 -14.35 -22.18
N ALA A 140 -52.96 -13.13 -22.22
CA ALA A 140 -53.69 -11.91 -21.87
C ALA A 140 -54.88 -11.64 -22.82
N SER A 141 -54.78 -12.04 -24.09
CA SER A 141 -55.90 -11.95 -25.04
C SER A 141 -56.96 -13.05 -24.86
N ALA A 142 -56.64 -14.16 -24.19
CA ALA A 142 -57.52 -15.31 -24.00
C ALA A 142 -58.17 -15.39 -22.60
N ALA A 143 -57.55 -14.80 -21.57
CA ALA A 143 -58.01 -14.91 -20.19
C ALA A 143 -58.68 -13.60 -19.72
N GLY A 144 -60.02 -13.59 -19.71
CA GLY A 144 -60.83 -12.54 -19.08
C GLY A 144 -60.87 -12.62 -17.54
N SER A 145 -59.76 -12.95 -16.88
CA SER A 145 -59.66 -13.05 -15.41
C SER A 145 -58.58 -12.12 -14.84
N GLU A 146 -59.01 -11.11 -14.08
CA GLU A 146 -58.16 -10.07 -13.46
C GLU A 146 -56.99 -10.62 -12.63
N GLU A 147 -57.18 -11.78 -12.00
CA GLU A 147 -56.17 -12.43 -11.14
C GLU A 147 -54.98 -12.99 -11.93
N LEU A 148 -55.21 -13.46 -13.17
CA LEU A 148 -54.14 -13.92 -14.05
C LEU A 148 -53.35 -12.73 -14.59
N GLY A 149 -54.04 -11.61 -14.86
CA GLY A 149 -53.43 -10.34 -15.28
C GLY A 149 -52.47 -9.79 -14.24
N GLN A 150 -52.85 -9.79 -12.96
CA GLN A 150 -51.97 -9.33 -11.87
C GLN A 150 -50.71 -10.20 -11.73
N LYS A 151 -50.82 -11.52 -11.82
CA LYS A 151 -49.65 -12.43 -11.79
C LYS A 151 -48.73 -12.24 -12.99
N LEU A 152 -49.30 -11.93 -14.16
CA LEU A 152 -48.55 -11.65 -15.39
C LEU A 152 -47.77 -10.34 -15.29
N THR A 153 -48.39 -9.29 -14.75
CA THR A 153 -47.72 -8.00 -14.51
C THR A 153 -46.61 -8.12 -13.46
N ALA A 154 -46.83 -8.91 -12.40
CA ALA A 154 -45.79 -9.19 -11.40
C ALA A 154 -44.60 -9.93 -12.03
N ALA A 155 -44.85 -10.96 -12.85
CA ALA A 155 -43.80 -11.69 -13.56
C ALA A 155 -43.05 -10.82 -14.58
N GLN A 156 -43.73 -9.88 -15.25
CA GLN A 156 -43.09 -8.90 -16.13
C GLN A 156 -42.16 -7.95 -15.34
N HIS A 157 -42.61 -7.49 -14.18
CA HIS A 157 -41.83 -6.59 -13.33
C HIS A 157 -40.56 -7.26 -12.78
N GLU A 158 -40.66 -8.52 -12.30
CA GLU A 158 -39.49 -9.30 -11.89
C GLU A 158 -38.50 -9.47 -13.04
N ARG A 159 -38.99 -9.79 -14.23
CA ARG A 159 -38.13 -10.02 -15.39
C ARG A 159 -37.42 -8.75 -15.84
N ASP A 160 -38.07 -7.60 -15.74
CA ASP A 160 -37.48 -6.31 -16.06
C ASP A 160 -36.45 -5.88 -15.00
N GLU A 161 -36.66 -6.22 -13.72
CA GLU A 161 -35.63 -6.09 -12.67
C GLU A 161 -34.41 -6.97 -12.95
N PHE A 162 -34.61 -8.24 -13.31
CA PHE A 162 -33.51 -9.14 -13.68
C PHE A 162 -32.72 -8.62 -14.88
N ARG A 163 -33.40 -8.06 -15.88
CA ARG A 163 -32.75 -7.43 -17.05
C ARG A 163 -31.92 -6.21 -16.63
N SER A 164 -32.49 -5.32 -15.82
CA SER A 164 -31.78 -4.15 -15.29
C SER A 164 -30.53 -4.55 -14.52
N ASN A 165 -30.64 -5.55 -13.64
CA ASN A 165 -29.52 -6.03 -12.83
C ASN A 165 -28.43 -6.70 -13.69
N ASN A 166 -28.82 -7.44 -14.73
CA ASN A 166 -27.88 -8.05 -15.67
C ASN A 166 -27.16 -7.00 -16.56
N ASP A 167 -27.87 -5.92 -16.94
CA ASP A 167 -27.26 -4.79 -17.64
C ASP A 167 -26.29 -4.01 -16.74
N ALA A 168 -26.64 -3.83 -15.46
CA ALA A 168 -25.75 -3.22 -14.47
C ALA A 168 -24.46 -4.06 -14.29
N LEU A 169 -24.60 -5.38 -14.14
CA LEU A 169 -23.47 -6.30 -14.02
C LEU A 169 -22.59 -6.30 -15.28
N ASN A 170 -23.19 -6.24 -16.48
CA ASN A 170 -22.43 -6.13 -17.73
C ASN A 170 -21.64 -4.82 -17.83
N ARG A 171 -22.19 -3.69 -17.35
CA ARG A 171 -21.47 -2.42 -17.28
C ARG A 171 -20.29 -2.49 -16.32
N GLU A 172 -20.45 -3.18 -15.19
CA GLU A 172 -19.37 -3.36 -14.21
C GLU A 172 -18.24 -4.21 -14.79
N VAL A 173 -18.56 -5.31 -15.47
CA VAL A 173 -17.58 -6.16 -16.16
C VAL A 173 -16.82 -5.37 -17.25
N ALA A 174 -17.50 -4.50 -17.99
CA ALA A 174 -16.86 -3.63 -18.97
C ALA A 174 -15.90 -2.62 -18.32
N ALA A 175 -16.29 -2.04 -17.17
CA ALA A 175 -15.45 -1.12 -16.41
C ALA A 175 -14.18 -1.82 -15.84
N TYR A 176 -14.31 -3.06 -15.37
CA TYR A 176 -13.15 -3.85 -14.94
C TYR A 176 -12.19 -4.16 -16.09
N LYS A 177 -12.70 -4.50 -17.29
CA LYS A 177 -11.87 -4.69 -18.48
C LYS A 177 -11.09 -3.43 -18.87
N ASP A 178 -11.73 -2.26 -18.81
CA ASP A 178 -11.07 -0.99 -19.14
C ASP A 178 -9.98 -0.63 -18.12
N ARG A 179 -10.23 -0.86 -16.81
CA ARG A 179 -9.19 -0.73 -15.77
C ARG A 179 -8.02 -1.67 -16.00
N LEU A 180 -8.27 -2.92 -16.39
CA LEU A 180 -7.23 -3.90 -16.68
C LEU A 180 -6.37 -3.46 -17.88
N ALA A 181 -7.00 -2.94 -18.93
CA ALA A 181 -6.29 -2.43 -20.11
C ALA A 181 -5.39 -1.23 -19.76
N LYS A 182 -5.89 -0.28 -18.96
CA LYS A 182 -5.11 0.87 -18.46
C LYS A 182 -3.92 0.43 -17.62
N SER A 183 -4.12 -0.55 -16.72
CA SER A 183 -3.04 -1.12 -15.89
C SER A 183 -1.95 -1.78 -16.76
N LYS A 184 -2.34 -2.61 -17.75
CA LYS A 184 -1.39 -3.21 -18.70
C LYS A 184 -0.57 -2.16 -19.46
N GLN A 185 -1.20 -1.08 -19.90
CA GLN A 185 -0.52 0.01 -20.60
C GLN A 185 0.49 0.73 -19.70
N GLN A 186 0.16 0.92 -18.42
CA GLN A 186 1.05 1.55 -17.44
C GLN A 186 2.27 0.68 -17.10
N ILE A 187 2.07 -0.64 -17.03
CA ILE A 187 3.17 -1.62 -16.86
C ILE A 187 4.10 -1.57 -18.07
N ALA A 188 3.57 -1.53 -19.30
CA ALA A 188 4.38 -1.45 -20.52
C ALA A 188 5.21 -0.16 -20.58
N ALA A 189 4.63 0.99 -20.20
CA ALA A 189 5.34 2.26 -20.12
C ALA A 189 6.48 2.23 -19.08
N THR A 190 6.22 1.63 -17.92
CA THR A 190 7.23 1.47 -16.87
C THR A 190 8.37 0.57 -17.32
N GLN A 191 8.08 -0.52 -18.03
CA GLN A 191 9.09 -1.41 -18.62
C GLN A 191 9.98 -0.69 -19.63
N GLN A 192 9.41 0.15 -20.50
CA GLN A 192 10.20 0.96 -21.43
C GLN A 192 11.13 1.94 -20.70
N GLN A 193 10.65 2.55 -19.62
CA GLN A 193 11.46 3.45 -18.81
C GLN A 193 12.63 2.72 -18.14
N VAL A 194 12.40 1.52 -17.59
CA VAL A 194 13.46 0.68 -17.01
C VAL A 194 14.51 0.29 -18.06
N ALA A 195 14.10 -0.06 -19.27
CA ALA A 195 15.03 -0.37 -20.36
C ALA A 195 15.91 0.83 -20.74
N SER A 196 15.34 2.04 -20.80
CA SER A 196 16.10 3.26 -21.10
C SER A 196 17.12 3.60 -20.00
N LEU A 197 16.75 3.40 -18.72
CA LEU A 197 17.65 3.63 -17.59
C LEU A 197 18.80 2.61 -17.56
N GLN A 198 18.54 1.34 -17.88
CA GLN A 198 19.59 0.34 -18.01
C GLN A 198 20.61 0.71 -19.10
N GLN A 199 20.16 1.25 -20.22
CA GLN A 199 21.05 1.69 -21.30
C GLN A 199 21.91 2.90 -20.86
N GLN A 200 21.34 3.85 -20.12
CA GLN A 200 22.09 4.97 -19.55
C GLN A 200 23.16 4.52 -18.53
N VAL A 201 22.84 3.55 -17.68
CA VAL A 201 23.80 2.99 -16.72
C VAL A 201 24.96 2.30 -17.47
N GLY A 202 24.67 1.57 -18.55
CA GLY A 202 25.70 0.97 -19.41
C GLY A 202 26.64 2.02 -20.03
N ASN A 203 26.09 3.12 -20.55
CA ASN A 203 26.88 4.22 -21.12
C ASN A 203 27.73 4.92 -20.05
N ALA A 204 27.19 5.13 -18.85
CA ALA A 204 27.92 5.74 -17.73
C ALA A 204 29.09 4.85 -17.26
N GLN A 205 28.91 3.52 -17.25
CA GLN A 205 30.00 2.57 -16.97
C GLN A 205 31.12 2.63 -18.00
N GLN A 206 30.78 2.74 -19.29
CA GLN A 206 31.77 2.89 -20.36
C GLN A 206 32.54 4.22 -20.26
N ALA A 207 31.85 5.32 -19.96
CA ALA A 207 32.49 6.62 -19.75
C ALA A 207 33.46 6.60 -18.55
N SER A 208 33.11 5.90 -17.48
CA SER A 208 33.99 5.72 -16.31
C SER A 208 35.29 4.99 -16.66
N GLN A 209 35.22 3.94 -17.49
CA GLN A 209 36.41 3.22 -17.97
C GLN A 209 37.32 4.13 -18.82
N GLN A 210 36.74 4.93 -19.72
CA GLN A 210 37.49 5.89 -20.53
C GLN A 210 38.17 6.98 -19.67
N LEU A 211 37.51 7.43 -18.59
CA LEU A 211 38.07 8.41 -17.67
C LEU A 211 39.30 7.85 -16.93
N GLN A 212 39.26 6.57 -16.53
CA GLN A 212 40.39 5.88 -15.90
C GLN A 212 41.58 5.74 -16.85
N GLU A 213 41.32 5.37 -18.11
CA GLU A 213 42.34 5.28 -19.17
C GLU A 213 43.02 6.64 -19.41
N THR A 214 42.22 7.71 -19.52
CA THR A 214 42.71 9.07 -19.78
C THR A 214 43.53 9.59 -18.58
N THR A 215 43.10 9.29 -17.36
CA THR A 215 43.83 9.64 -16.12
C THR A 215 45.20 8.97 -16.06
N ARG A 216 45.30 7.71 -16.53
CA ARG A 216 46.57 6.98 -16.63
C ARG A 216 47.52 7.67 -17.61
N GLN A 217 47.03 8.02 -18.81
CA GLN A 217 47.83 8.69 -19.83
C GLN A 217 48.34 10.08 -19.38
N LEU A 218 47.54 10.81 -18.61
CA LEU A 218 47.94 12.13 -18.09
C LEU A 218 49.13 12.03 -17.12
N LYS A 219 49.12 11.05 -16.20
CA LYS A 219 50.24 10.80 -15.27
C LYS A 219 51.53 10.47 -16.02
N GLU A 220 51.46 9.64 -17.06
CA GLU A 220 52.61 9.30 -17.88
C GLU A 220 53.17 10.52 -18.63
N SER A 221 52.30 11.44 -19.07
CA SER A 221 52.73 12.69 -19.72
C SER A 221 53.44 13.64 -18.75
N GLN A 222 52.94 13.76 -17.51
CA GLN A 222 53.54 14.61 -16.48
C GLN A 222 54.97 14.17 -16.13
N GLN A 223 55.21 12.86 -16.02
CA GLN A 223 56.54 12.32 -15.76
C GLN A 223 57.55 12.63 -16.87
N ARG A 224 57.11 12.67 -18.14
CA ARG A 224 57.97 13.01 -19.28
C ARG A 224 58.39 14.48 -19.27
N GLU A 225 57.49 15.39 -18.89
CA GLU A 225 57.79 16.83 -18.82
C GLU A 225 58.84 17.13 -17.74
N GLU A 226 58.74 16.48 -16.59
CA GLU A 226 59.66 16.65 -15.47
C GLU A 226 61.10 16.22 -15.83
N GLN A 227 61.24 15.15 -16.61
CA GLN A 227 62.52 14.67 -17.13
C GLN A 227 63.18 15.62 -18.15
N LEU A 228 62.37 16.34 -18.93
CA LEU A 228 62.87 17.32 -19.90
C LEU A 228 63.35 18.59 -19.18
N ARG A 229 62.64 19.05 -18.16
CA ARG A 229 63.06 20.19 -17.32
C ARG A 229 64.43 19.96 -16.66
N ALA A 230 64.70 18.74 -16.18
CA ALA A 230 65.98 18.39 -15.58
C ALA A 230 67.17 18.46 -16.55
N GLN A 231 66.93 18.31 -17.86
CA GLN A 231 67.98 18.35 -18.89
C GLN A 231 68.33 19.78 -19.32
N VAL A 232 67.34 20.68 -19.37
CA VAL A 232 67.53 22.08 -19.77
C VAL A 232 68.34 22.86 -18.73
N ALA A 233 68.21 22.53 -17.44
CA ALA A 233 68.94 23.18 -16.35
C ALA A 233 70.48 22.98 -16.37
N LYS A 234 71.01 22.10 -17.24
CA LYS A 234 72.45 21.79 -17.33
C LYS A 234 73.22 22.65 -18.35
N VAL A 235 72.57 23.54 -19.10
CA VAL A 235 73.18 24.21 -20.27
C VAL A 235 72.90 25.72 -20.28
N GLU A 236 73.66 26.51 -19.51
CA GLU A 236 73.73 27.98 -19.70
C GLU A 236 75.19 28.50 -19.55
N PRO A 237 75.74 29.27 -20.52
CA PRO A 237 77.03 29.98 -20.39
C PRO A 237 76.93 31.52 -20.36
N ASN A 238 77.90 32.16 -19.69
CA ASN A 238 78.05 33.60 -19.42
C ASN A 238 78.57 34.45 -20.60
N THR A 239 78.25 35.76 -20.61
CA THR A 239 78.45 36.70 -21.73
C THR A 239 79.21 37.99 -21.36
N GLU A 240 80.53 38.10 -21.60
CA GLU A 240 81.24 39.40 -21.58
C GLU A 240 82.51 39.41 -22.47
N THR A 241 82.47 39.95 -23.70
CA THR A 241 83.70 40.12 -24.54
C THR A 241 83.71 41.33 -25.50
N GLY A 242 82.76 42.28 -25.42
CA GLY A 242 82.64 43.35 -26.43
C GLY A 242 83.16 44.75 -26.06
N SER A 243 83.16 45.12 -24.79
CA SER A 243 83.39 46.50 -24.32
C SER A 243 84.89 46.88 -24.28
N LEU A 244 85.76 45.91 -24.02
CA LEU A 244 87.21 46.11 -23.92
C LEU A 244 87.86 46.47 -25.27
N GLN A 245 87.24 46.08 -26.39
CA GLN A 245 87.83 46.25 -27.72
C GLN A 245 87.66 47.66 -28.30
N LYS A 246 86.67 48.43 -27.82
CA LYS A 246 86.43 49.81 -28.28
C LYS A 246 87.29 50.85 -27.55
N ILE A 247 87.67 50.59 -26.30
CA ILE A 247 88.53 51.48 -25.52
C ILE A 247 89.96 51.48 -26.10
N ALA A 248 90.41 50.34 -26.62
CA ALA A 248 91.72 50.22 -27.28
C ALA A 248 91.85 51.02 -28.58
N GLY A 249 90.75 51.21 -29.33
CA GLY A 249 90.77 51.90 -30.63
C GLY A 249 90.93 53.43 -30.54
N ALA A 250 90.45 54.05 -29.46
CA ALA A 250 90.52 55.50 -29.28
C ALA A 250 91.91 56.00 -28.87
N ALA A 251 92.81 55.10 -28.46
CA ALA A 251 94.18 55.40 -28.09
C ALA A 251 95.07 55.90 -29.23
N ALA A 252 94.63 55.74 -30.47
CA ALA A 252 95.45 55.93 -31.65
C ALA A 252 95.54 57.38 -32.17
N SER A 253 94.66 58.32 -31.76
CA SER A 253 94.39 59.54 -32.56
C SER A 253 94.79 60.92 -32.01
N GLY A 254 95.64 61.09 -30.98
CA GLY A 254 96.04 62.44 -30.48
C GLY A 254 97.49 62.85 -30.79
N ASN A 255 97.80 64.09 -31.13
CA ASN A 255 99.18 64.49 -31.48
C ASN A 255 100.04 65.01 -30.31
N SER A 256 99.56 64.92 -29.06
CA SER A 256 100.36 65.07 -27.83
C SER A 256 99.79 64.22 -26.66
N GLU A 257 100.65 63.80 -25.72
CA GLU A 257 100.33 62.87 -24.61
C GLU A 257 99.25 63.39 -23.62
N PRO A 258 99.21 64.69 -23.24
CA PRO A 258 98.15 65.25 -22.40
C PRO A 258 96.78 65.29 -23.09
N GLU A 259 96.76 65.54 -24.40
CA GLU A 259 95.53 65.62 -25.20
C GLU A 259 94.96 64.22 -25.49
N ARG A 260 95.80 63.20 -25.70
CA ARG A 260 95.36 61.78 -25.82
C ARG A 260 94.68 61.31 -24.55
N ALA A 261 95.28 61.57 -23.38
CA ALA A 261 94.70 61.19 -22.09
C ALA A 261 93.38 61.92 -21.83
N THR A 262 93.30 63.21 -22.17
CA THR A 262 92.07 64.02 -21.99
C THR A 262 90.96 63.58 -22.96
N ALA A 263 91.28 63.25 -24.21
CA ALA A 263 90.34 62.74 -25.19
C ALA A 263 89.85 61.32 -24.84
N MET A 264 90.74 60.44 -24.36
CA MET A 264 90.36 59.13 -23.82
C MET A 264 89.44 59.26 -22.62
N LEU A 265 89.76 60.14 -21.67
CA LEU A 265 88.95 60.35 -20.47
C LEU A 265 87.57 60.92 -20.84
N THR A 266 87.51 61.88 -21.76
CA THR A 266 86.25 62.46 -22.24
C THR A 266 85.39 61.42 -22.94
N LEU A 267 85.99 60.58 -23.81
CA LEU A 267 85.27 59.51 -24.49
C LEU A 267 84.84 58.40 -23.52
N ALA A 268 85.68 58.06 -22.53
CA ALA A 268 85.35 57.10 -21.50
C ALA A 268 84.20 57.61 -20.62
N MET A 269 84.18 58.90 -20.26
CA MET A 269 83.07 59.54 -19.55
C MET A 269 81.79 59.55 -20.37
N GLN A 270 81.85 59.92 -21.66
CA GLN A 270 80.68 59.88 -22.54
C GLN A 270 80.14 58.46 -22.75
N LEU A 271 81.03 57.47 -22.92
CA LEU A 271 80.64 56.07 -23.06
C LEU A 271 80.05 55.55 -21.75
N HIS A 272 80.66 55.90 -20.61
CA HIS A 272 80.14 55.59 -19.28
C HIS A 272 78.75 56.18 -19.09
N ASP A 273 78.56 57.46 -19.33
CA ASP A 273 77.27 58.13 -19.18
C ASP A 273 76.22 57.53 -20.13
N GLN A 274 76.62 57.18 -21.36
CA GLN A 274 75.75 56.48 -22.30
C GLN A 274 75.35 55.08 -21.80
N TYR A 275 76.27 54.31 -21.22
CA TYR A 275 75.96 53.00 -20.64
C TYR A 275 75.13 53.12 -19.36
N VAL A 276 75.38 54.13 -18.54
CA VAL A 276 74.61 54.41 -17.32
C VAL A 276 73.18 54.82 -17.68
N ASP A 277 72.98 55.69 -18.67
CA ASP A 277 71.65 56.11 -19.10
C ASP A 277 70.90 54.98 -19.83
N LYS A 278 71.59 54.18 -20.65
CA LYS A 278 71.01 52.94 -21.20
C LYS A 278 70.66 51.94 -20.12
N GLY A 279 71.49 51.81 -19.08
CA GLY A 279 71.24 50.96 -17.92
C GLY A 279 70.03 51.44 -17.13
N LYS A 280 69.91 52.75 -16.86
CA LYS A 280 68.75 53.37 -16.21
C LYS A 280 67.47 53.22 -17.05
N ALA A 281 67.56 53.43 -18.36
CA ALA A 281 66.44 53.24 -19.28
C ALA A 281 65.98 51.77 -19.31
N LYS A 282 66.93 50.83 -19.39
CA LYS A 282 66.63 49.39 -19.37
C LYS A 282 66.06 48.95 -18.03
N ALA A 283 66.58 49.48 -16.91
CA ALA A 283 66.03 49.24 -15.59
C ALA A 283 64.58 49.72 -15.49
N ARG A 284 64.26 50.94 -15.96
CA ARG A 284 62.88 51.45 -16.00
C ARG A 284 61.96 50.60 -16.87
N GLU A 285 62.41 50.24 -18.07
CA GLU A 285 61.65 49.37 -18.99
C GLU A 285 61.36 48.01 -18.34
N ILE A 286 62.34 47.41 -17.66
CA ILE A 286 62.17 46.15 -16.93
C ILE A 286 61.19 46.33 -15.76
N THR A 287 61.29 47.43 -15.00
CA THR A 287 60.37 47.69 -13.88
C THR A 287 58.94 47.89 -14.36
N GLU A 288 58.70 48.70 -15.39
CA GLU A 288 57.38 48.92 -15.97
C GLU A 288 56.81 47.63 -16.59
N ALA A 289 57.62 46.89 -17.35
CA ALA A 289 57.19 45.61 -17.92
C ALA A 289 56.87 44.58 -16.83
N SER A 290 57.66 44.53 -15.75
CA SER A 290 57.39 43.66 -14.60
C SER A 290 56.13 44.07 -13.84
N GLN A 291 55.91 45.37 -13.64
CA GLN A 291 54.73 45.90 -12.97
C GLN A 291 53.45 45.59 -13.76
N ASN A 292 53.47 45.82 -15.07
CA ASN A 292 52.36 45.50 -15.96
C ASN A 292 52.05 43.99 -15.97
N LYS A 293 53.08 43.13 -16.04
CA LYS A 293 52.90 41.67 -15.96
C LYS A 293 52.36 41.23 -14.60
N TYR A 294 52.81 41.86 -13.53
CA TYR A 294 52.31 41.56 -12.18
C TYR A 294 50.82 41.93 -12.06
N GLU A 295 50.44 43.12 -12.49
CA GLU A 295 49.05 43.58 -12.46
C GLU A 295 48.14 42.71 -13.34
N GLU A 296 48.61 42.33 -14.53
CA GLU A 296 47.91 41.40 -15.41
C GLU A 296 47.69 40.04 -14.74
N LEU A 297 48.74 39.46 -14.14
CA LEU A 297 48.66 38.15 -13.49
C LEU A 297 47.74 38.18 -12.26
N VAL A 298 47.80 39.25 -11.46
CA VAL A 298 46.90 39.46 -10.32
C VAL A 298 45.45 39.62 -10.80
N SER A 299 45.22 40.35 -11.89
CA SER A 299 43.88 40.51 -12.48
C SER A 299 43.33 39.17 -12.95
N GLN A 300 44.10 38.40 -13.71
CA GLN A 300 43.70 37.07 -14.18
C GLN A 300 43.44 36.11 -13.01
N ALA A 301 44.27 36.12 -11.97
CA ALA A 301 44.06 35.31 -10.77
C ALA A 301 42.78 35.70 -10.03
N ASN A 302 42.50 37.00 -9.91
CA ASN A 302 41.28 37.51 -9.28
C ASN A 302 40.03 37.15 -10.09
N GLU A 303 40.07 37.25 -11.43
CA GLU A 303 38.97 36.83 -12.29
C GLU A 303 38.72 35.32 -12.18
N TYR A 304 39.78 34.52 -12.23
CA TYR A 304 39.68 33.07 -12.07
C TYR A 304 39.04 32.72 -10.71
N SER A 305 39.51 33.33 -9.62
CA SER A 305 38.95 33.11 -8.28
C SER A 305 37.46 33.49 -8.19
N LYS A 306 37.07 34.64 -8.76
CA LYS A 306 35.67 35.07 -8.80
C LYS A 306 34.79 34.10 -9.59
N ARG A 307 35.26 33.64 -10.75
CA ARG A 307 34.55 32.67 -11.57
C ARG A 307 34.34 31.35 -10.82
N THR A 308 35.40 30.79 -10.25
CA THR A 308 35.31 29.53 -9.49
C THR A 308 34.38 29.65 -8.29
N ARG A 309 34.39 30.77 -7.55
CA ARG A 309 33.45 31.01 -6.45
C ARG A 309 32.01 31.09 -6.95
N THR A 310 31.77 31.81 -8.03
CA THR A 310 30.42 31.96 -8.61
C THR A 310 29.88 30.62 -9.09
N GLU A 311 30.67 29.87 -9.85
CA GLU A 311 30.30 28.53 -10.33
C GLU A 311 30.01 27.57 -9.17
N SER A 312 30.82 27.60 -8.11
CA SER A 312 30.61 26.79 -6.91
C SER A 312 29.34 27.18 -6.15
N ASP A 313 29.08 28.48 -5.99
CA ASP A 313 27.88 28.99 -5.32
C ASP A 313 26.62 28.63 -6.11
N ASP A 314 26.67 28.76 -7.44
CA ASP A 314 25.54 28.44 -8.31
C ASP A 314 25.25 26.94 -8.36
N TYR A 315 26.30 26.11 -8.44
CA TYR A 315 26.15 24.66 -8.29
C TYR A 315 25.51 24.30 -6.94
N SER A 316 25.98 24.90 -5.84
CA SER A 316 25.43 24.66 -4.50
C SER A 316 23.96 25.07 -4.38
N LYS A 317 23.58 26.20 -4.98
CA LYS A 317 22.17 26.64 -5.03
C LYS A 317 21.31 25.66 -5.82
N GLN A 318 21.80 25.22 -6.98
CA GLN A 318 21.07 24.27 -7.82
C GLN A 318 20.83 22.95 -7.08
N THR A 319 21.88 22.38 -6.46
CA THR A 319 21.74 21.13 -5.70
C THR A 319 20.74 21.28 -4.55
N ARG A 320 20.77 22.40 -3.81
CA ARG A 320 19.79 22.65 -2.74
C ARG A 320 18.37 22.77 -3.29
N SER A 321 18.18 23.53 -4.37
CA SER A 321 16.87 23.70 -4.99
C SER A 321 16.29 22.38 -5.51
N GLU A 322 17.13 21.52 -6.10
CA GLU A 322 16.72 20.19 -6.58
C GLU A 322 16.35 19.28 -5.41
N ALA A 323 17.15 19.28 -4.33
CA ALA A 323 16.87 18.52 -3.12
C ALA A 323 15.57 18.97 -2.44
N ASP A 324 15.34 20.28 -2.31
CA ASP A 324 14.11 20.85 -1.75
C ASP A 324 12.89 20.47 -2.60
N SER A 325 13.01 20.57 -3.93
CA SER A 325 11.95 20.16 -4.86
C SER A 325 11.61 18.67 -4.73
N TYR A 326 12.62 17.81 -4.67
CA TYR A 326 12.43 16.38 -4.49
C TYR A 326 11.78 16.05 -3.13
N SER A 327 12.22 16.72 -2.05
CA SER A 327 11.65 16.54 -0.70
C SER A 327 10.18 16.94 -0.68
N ASN A 328 9.85 18.11 -1.24
CA ASN A 328 8.48 18.61 -1.33
C ASN A 328 7.58 17.67 -2.14
N LYS A 329 8.08 17.16 -3.27
CA LYS A 329 7.34 16.18 -4.08
C LYS A 329 7.07 14.90 -3.29
N THR A 330 8.06 14.40 -2.57
CA THR A 330 7.93 13.17 -1.76
C THR A 330 6.92 13.37 -0.64
N ARG A 331 6.98 14.50 0.06
CA ARG A 331 6.00 14.85 1.11
C ARG A 331 4.58 14.95 0.55
N ALA A 332 4.41 15.69 -0.55
CA ALA A 332 3.10 15.84 -1.19
C ALA A 332 2.51 14.48 -1.64
N GLN A 333 3.34 13.56 -2.14
CA GLN A 333 2.90 12.22 -2.49
C GLN A 333 2.50 11.40 -1.26
N ALA A 334 3.26 11.51 -0.16
CA ALA A 334 2.95 10.83 1.10
C ALA A 334 1.67 11.36 1.75
N ASP A 335 1.47 12.67 1.73
CA ASP A 335 0.25 13.32 2.23
C ASP A 335 -0.96 12.89 1.40
N ALA A 336 -0.86 12.95 0.06
CA ALA A 336 -1.93 12.50 -0.83
C ALA A 336 -2.27 11.01 -0.66
N TYR A 337 -1.27 10.15 -0.43
CA TYR A 337 -1.51 8.74 -0.13
C TYR A 337 -2.24 8.57 1.20
N SER A 338 -1.80 9.29 2.24
CA SER A 338 -2.41 9.24 3.58
C SER A 338 -3.85 9.72 3.58
N ASP A 339 -4.14 10.82 2.88
CA ASP A 339 -5.49 11.35 2.72
C ASP A 339 -6.40 10.37 1.97
N LYS A 340 -5.87 9.74 0.92
CA LYS A 340 -6.62 8.70 0.20
C LYS A 340 -6.93 7.51 1.10
N THR A 341 -5.97 7.00 1.86
CA THR A 341 -6.20 5.89 2.78
C THR A 341 -7.24 6.23 3.84
N ARG A 342 -7.21 7.46 4.38
CA ARG A 342 -8.24 7.93 5.32
C ARG A 342 -9.61 8.01 4.66
N SER A 343 -9.71 8.60 3.47
CA SER A 343 -10.96 8.69 2.73
C SER A 343 -11.56 7.33 2.39
N ASP A 344 -10.73 6.37 1.96
CA ASP A 344 -11.18 5.01 1.65
C ASP A 344 -11.66 4.28 2.92
N ALA A 345 -10.96 4.49 4.05
CA ALA A 345 -11.36 3.93 5.34
C ALA A 345 -12.68 4.54 5.84
N ASP A 346 -12.84 5.86 5.75
CA ASP A 346 -14.07 6.56 6.17
C ASP A 346 -15.27 6.10 5.32
N ALA A 347 -15.08 5.94 4.01
CA ALA A 347 -16.11 5.43 3.11
C ALA A 347 -16.51 3.98 3.44
N TYR A 348 -15.52 3.13 3.74
CA TYR A 348 -15.77 1.75 4.17
C TYR A 348 -16.55 1.71 5.50
N MET A 349 -16.14 2.52 6.48
CA MET A 349 -16.82 2.61 7.78
C MET A 349 -18.27 3.09 7.63
N GLN A 350 -18.52 4.10 6.79
CA GLN A 350 -19.88 4.57 6.51
C GLN A 350 -20.75 3.47 5.90
N LYS A 351 -20.20 2.69 4.96
CA LYS A 351 -20.94 1.57 4.38
C LYS A 351 -21.28 0.51 5.42
N MET A 352 -20.32 0.13 6.27
CA MET A 352 -20.55 -0.86 7.33
C MET A 352 -21.62 -0.38 8.32
N HIS A 353 -21.62 0.91 8.66
CA HIS A 353 -22.68 1.49 9.50
C HIS A 353 -24.04 1.45 8.80
N ALA A 354 -24.12 1.85 7.53
CA ALA A 354 -25.37 1.81 6.76
C ALA A 354 -25.92 0.38 6.63
N ASP A 355 -25.07 -0.60 6.34
CA ASP A 355 -25.45 -2.01 6.24
C ASP A 355 -25.94 -2.55 7.60
N ALA A 356 -25.30 -2.15 8.71
CA ALA A 356 -25.70 -2.53 10.06
C ALA A 356 -27.04 -1.89 10.47
N ASP A 357 -27.24 -0.60 10.18
CA ASP A 357 -28.48 0.11 10.44
C ASP A 357 -29.63 -0.52 9.64
N GLN A 358 -29.40 -0.84 8.37
CA GLN A 358 -30.39 -1.50 7.52
C GLN A 358 -30.75 -2.90 8.04
N TYR A 359 -29.75 -3.68 8.47
CA TYR A 359 -29.98 -4.99 9.06
C TYR A 359 -30.84 -4.90 10.34
N SER A 360 -30.57 -3.90 11.18
CA SER A 360 -31.37 -3.64 12.39
C SER A 360 -32.81 -3.27 12.03
N VAL A 361 -33.02 -2.39 11.06
CA VAL A 361 -34.37 -2.01 10.59
C VAL A 361 -35.13 -3.23 10.09
N ASN A 362 -34.52 -4.04 9.23
CA ASN A 362 -35.17 -5.24 8.70
C ASN A 362 -35.55 -6.23 9.81
N THR A 363 -34.66 -6.44 10.78
CA THR A 363 -34.93 -7.34 11.92
C THR A 363 -36.10 -6.84 12.76
N HIS A 364 -36.19 -5.54 12.99
CA HIS A 364 -37.32 -4.94 13.70
C HIS A 364 -38.62 -5.05 12.90
N GLN A 365 -38.56 -4.79 11.59
CA GLN A 365 -39.71 -4.91 10.69
C GLN A 365 -40.27 -6.35 10.69
N ASP A 366 -39.39 -7.34 10.53
CA ASP A 366 -39.77 -8.77 10.54
C ASP A 366 -40.40 -9.16 11.88
N ALA A 367 -39.86 -8.65 12.99
CA ALA A 367 -40.40 -8.89 14.32
C ALA A 367 -41.79 -8.25 14.49
N ASP A 368 -41.97 -7.01 14.04
CA ASP A 368 -43.25 -6.31 14.09
C ASP A 368 -44.31 -7.00 13.23
N ASP A 369 -43.95 -7.45 12.03
CA ASP A 369 -44.84 -8.19 11.13
C ASP A 369 -45.23 -9.56 11.70
N TYR A 370 -44.27 -10.26 12.33
CA TYR A 370 -44.54 -11.51 13.03
C TYR A 370 -45.52 -11.28 14.19
N LEU A 371 -45.28 -10.28 15.03
CA LEU A 371 -46.16 -9.94 16.15
C LEU A 371 -47.56 -9.57 15.68
N LYS A 372 -47.67 -8.76 14.62
CA LYS A 372 -48.95 -8.37 14.01
C LYS A 372 -49.72 -9.59 13.50
N THR A 373 -49.03 -10.53 12.86
CA THR A 373 -49.63 -11.79 12.40
C THR A 373 -50.16 -12.59 13.57
N LYS A 374 -49.38 -12.74 14.64
CA LYS A 374 -49.80 -13.47 15.85
C LYS A 374 -50.96 -12.81 16.59
N HIS A 375 -51.00 -11.48 16.65
CA HIS A 375 -52.16 -10.76 17.18
C HIS A 375 -53.40 -11.03 16.33
N THR A 376 -53.29 -10.95 15.00
CA THR A 376 -54.43 -11.20 14.10
C THR A 376 -54.95 -12.63 14.22
N GLU A 377 -54.07 -13.62 14.31
CA GLU A 377 -54.44 -15.02 14.57
C GLU A 377 -55.16 -15.18 15.92
N GLY A 378 -54.67 -14.50 16.97
CA GLY A 378 -55.28 -14.49 18.29
C GLY A 378 -56.68 -13.88 18.29
N ASP A 379 -56.84 -12.70 17.67
CA ASP A 379 -58.13 -12.01 17.55
C ASP A 379 -59.15 -12.86 16.77
N ALA A 380 -58.70 -13.53 15.70
CA ALA A 380 -59.55 -14.44 14.94
C ALA A 380 -59.99 -15.66 15.77
N TYR A 381 -59.10 -16.24 16.56
CA TYR A 381 -59.43 -17.33 17.45
C TYR A 381 -60.42 -16.90 18.54
N GLU A 382 -60.20 -15.73 19.15
CA GLU A 382 -61.13 -15.17 20.14
C GLU A 382 -62.53 -14.97 19.54
N ALA A 383 -62.61 -14.38 18.35
CA ALA A 383 -63.88 -14.18 17.65
C ALA A 383 -64.61 -15.51 17.38
N GLU A 384 -63.90 -16.56 16.98
CA GLU A 384 -64.49 -17.89 16.76
C GLU A 384 -64.99 -18.51 18.06
N VAL A 385 -64.24 -18.38 19.16
CA VAL A 385 -64.68 -18.84 20.48
C VAL A 385 -65.94 -18.11 20.93
N GLN A 386 -65.98 -16.78 20.79
CA GLN A 386 -67.16 -15.97 21.12
C GLN A 386 -68.37 -16.37 20.28
N LYS A 387 -68.17 -16.56 18.97
CA LYS A 387 -69.22 -17.03 18.07
C LYS A 387 -69.78 -18.38 18.51
N ARG A 388 -68.91 -19.36 18.76
CA ARG A 388 -69.31 -20.70 19.21
C ARG A 388 -70.05 -20.67 20.56
N ALA A 389 -69.62 -19.81 21.49
CA ALA A 389 -70.32 -19.59 22.74
C ALA A 389 -71.73 -19.03 22.49
N SER A 390 -71.85 -18.00 21.65
CA SER A 390 -73.15 -17.40 21.31
C SER A 390 -74.11 -18.37 20.61
N GLU A 391 -73.58 -19.24 19.74
CA GLU A 391 -74.35 -20.30 19.08
C GLU A 391 -74.84 -21.35 20.08
N TYR A 392 -73.98 -21.77 21.01
CA TYR A 392 -74.33 -22.71 22.06
C TYR A 392 -75.42 -22.16 22.99
N ASP A 393 -75.29 -20.90 23.40
CA ASP A 393 -76.28 -20.20 24.21
C ASP A 393 -77.62 -20.10 23.47
N THR A 394 -77.59 -19.70 22.20
CA THR A 394 -78.79 -19.62 21.34
C THR A 394 -79.48 -20.97 21.21
N LYS A 395 -78.72 -22.04 20.96
CA LYS A 395 -79.24 -23.41 20.85
C LYS A 395 -79.89 -23.88 22.15
N THR A 396 -79.22 -23.64 23.28
CA THR A 396 -79.71 -24.02 24.61
C THR A 396 -81.00 -23.28 24.95
N ARG A 397 -81.04 -21.97 24.69
CA ARG A 397 -82.24 -21.16 24.88
C ARG A 397 -83.39 -21.61 24.00
N THR A 398 -83.14 -21.85 22.71
CA THR A 398 -84.16 -22.30 21.76
C THR A 398 -84.72 -23.67 22.14
N ALA A 399 -83.86 -24.59 22.56
CA ALA A 399 -84.28 -25.91 23.05
C ALA A 399 -85.15 -25.81 24.30
N ALA A 400 -84.79 -24.94 25.25
CA ALA A 400 -85.58 -24.68 26.44
C ALA A 400 -86.94 -24.03 26.11
N GLU A 401 -86.98 -23.05 25.21
CA GLU A 401 -88.22 -22.41 24.74
C GLU A 401 -89.13 -23.42 24.04
N THR A 402 -88.56 -24.28 23.20
CA THR A 402 -89.29 -25.35 22.50
C THR A 402 -89.86 -26.37 23.48
N TYR A 403 -89.07 -26.82 24.45
CA TYR A 403 -89.52 -27.74 25.49
C TYR A 403 -90.65 -27.12 26.33
N ALA A 404 -90.50 -25.86 26.72
CA ALA A 404 -91.54 -25.13 27.44
C ALA A 404 -92.84 -25.03 26.63
N GLN A 405 -92.75 -24.82 25.32
CA GLN A 405 -93.92 -24.82 24.43
C GLN A 405 -94.58 -26.20 24.36
N GLN A 406 -93.80 -27.27 24.19
CA GLN A 406 -94.32 -28.65 24.17
C GLN A 406 -95.06 -28.99 25.47
N VAL A 407 -94.51 -28.59 26.62
CA VAL A 407 -95.18 -28.79 27.91
C VAL A 407 -96.51 -28.02 27.97
N ARG A 408 -96.54 -26.75 27.52
CA ARG A 408 -97.78 -25.97 27.42
C ARG A 408 -98.83 -26.63 26.53
N ASP A 409 -98.43 -27.06 25.33
CA ASP A 409 -99.34 -27.70 24.37
C ASP A 409 -99.90 -29.03 24.92
N ASN A 410 -99.08 -29.81 25.63
CA ASN A 410 -99.52 -31.03 26.28
C ASN A 410 -100.51 -30.76 27.42
N LEU A 411 -100.24 -29.73 28.25
CA LEU A 411 -101.16 -29.30 29.29
C LEU A 411 -102.48 -28.81 28.71
N GLU A 412 -102.47 -28.08 27.59
CA GLU A 412 -103.70 -27.65 26.91
C GLU A 412 -104.50 -28.84 26.39
N LYS A 413 -103.84 -29.82 25.77
CA LYS A 413 -104.50 -31.07 25.33
C LYS A 413 -105.12 -31.82 26.50
N GLN A 414 -104.37 -31.98 27.60
CA GLN A 414 -104.90 -32.62 28.81
C GLN A 414 -106.08 -31.84 29.39
N SER A 415 -106.02 -30.51 29.42
CA SER A 415 -107.14 -29.66 29.84
C SER A 415 -108.38 -29.90 28.98
N LYS A 416 -108.25 -29.95 27.65
CA LYS A 416 -109.38 -30.25 26.73
C LYS A 416 -109.98 -31.64 26.98
N VAL A 417 -109.15 -32.65 27.25
CA VAL A 417 -109.62 -34.00 27.60
C VAL A 417 -110.40 -33.98 28.90
N ILE A 418 -109.89 -33.29 29.94
CA ILE A 418 -110.57 -33.14 31.22
C ILE A 418 -111.91 -32.40 31.04
N GLU A 419 -111.94 -31.31 30.27
CA GLU A 419 -113.18 -30.60 29.93
C GLU A 419 -114.19 -31.49 29.22
N GLY A 420 -113.74 -32.32 28.27
CA GLY A 420 -114.57 -33.31 27.59
C GLY A 420 -115.15 -34.34 28.57
N ASN A 421 -114.32 -34.89 29.45
CA ASN A 421 -114.75 -35.84 30.49
C ASN A 421 -115.75 -35.20 31.46
N ILE A 422 -115.55 -33.94 31.85
CA ILE A 422 -116.49 -33.19 32.69
C ILE A 422 -117.84 -33.04 31.97
N LYS A 423 -117.85 -32.69 30.68
CA LYS A 423 -119.09 -32.60 29.89
C LYS A 423 -119.79 -33.96 29.79
N GLY A 424 -119.04 -35.03 29.53
CA GLY A 424 -119.57 -36.40 29.49
C GLY A 424 -120.15 -36.83 30.83
N LEU A 425 -119.46 -36.56 31.94
CA LEU A 425 -119.95 -36.81 33.30
C LEU A 425 -121.24 -36.02 33.60
N LYS A 426 -121.32 -34.74 33.20
CA LYS A 426 -122.55 -33.95 33.36
C LYS A 426 -123.71 -34.50 32.53
N GLN A 427 -123.46 -34.95 31.32
CA GLN A 427 -124.49 -35.60 30.50
C GLN A 427 -124.96 -36.91 31.15
N PHE A 428 -124.03 -37.75 31.58
CA PHE A 428 -124.33 -38.97 32.32
C PHE A 428 -125.13 -38.68 33.60
N GLU A 429 -124.77 -37.65 34.36
CA GLU A 429 -125.51 -37.22 35.54
C GLU A 429 -126.94 -36.77 35.18
N ASN A 430 -127.11 -35.99 34.11
CA ASN A 430 -128.43 -35.57 33.65
C ASN A 430 -129.29 -36.76 33.19
N GLU A 431 -128.73 -37.68 32.41
CA GLU A 431 -129.43 -38.91 31.99
C GLU A 431 -129.76 -39.81 33.20
N TYR A 432 -128.85 -39.92 34.16
CA TYR A 432 -129.07 -40.67 35.40
C TYR A 432 -130.17 -40.01 36.25
N ARG A 433 -130.16 -38.69 36.40
CA ARG A 433 -131.22 -37.91 37.07
C ARG A 433 -132.56 -38.07 36.35
N SER A 434 -132.59 -38.05 35.02
CA SER A 434 -133.79 -38.31 34.22
C SER A 434 -134.33 -39.69 34.52
N LYS A 435 -133.50 -40.74 34.39
CA LYS A 435 -133.88 -42.12 34.69
C LYS A 435 -134.34 -42.31 36.14
N LEU A 436 -133.68 -41.65 37.10
CA LEU A 436 -134.08 -41.67 38.50
C LEU A 436 -135.43 -40.99 38.69
N THR A 437 -135.66 -39.85 38.02
CA THR A 437 -136.94 -39.13 38.05
C THR A 437 -138.04 -39.97 37.41
N ASP A 438 -137.77 -40.62 36.29
CA ASP A 438 -138.71 -41.53 35.62
C ASP A 438 -139.03 -42.75 36.50
N PHE A 439 -138.03 -43.34 37.15
CA PHE A 439 -138.21 -44.45 38.08
C PHE A 439 -139.01 -44.05 39.33
N LEU A 440 -138.72 -42.88 39.90
CA LEU A 440 -139.50 -42.32 41.01
C LEU A 440 -140.93 -41.99 40.56
N GLY A 441 -141.11 -41.47 39.35
CA GLY A 441 -142.42 -41.21 38.74
C GLY A 441 -143.21 -42.50 38.51
N GLN A 442 -142.57 -43.57 38.05
CA GLN A 442 -143.17 -44.90 37.94
C GLN A 442 -143.58 -45.45 39.30
N LEU A 443 -142.72 -45.32 40.33
CA LEU A 443 -143.07 -45.69 41.70
C LEU A 443 -144.26 -44.88 42.25
N VAL A 444 -144.29 -43.57 42.01
CA VAL A 444 -145.42 -42.71 42.43
C VAL A 444 -146.70 -43.07 41.69
N ASN A 445 -146.64 -43.36 40.38
CA ASN A 445 -147.79 -43.82 39.62
C ASN A 445 -148.26 -45.20 40.06
N GLN A 446 -147.34 -46.12 40.41
CA GLN A 446 -147.68 -47.46 40.90
C GLN A 446 -148.31 -47.41 42.30
N VAL A 447 -147.90 -46.46 43.15
CA VAL A 447 -148.58 -46.16 44.42
C VAL A 447 -149.93 -45.45 44.18
N SER A 448 -150.03 -44.55 43.21
CA SER A 448 -151.29 -43.86 42.86
C SER A 448 -152.33 -44.78 42.22
N ASP A 449 -151.90 -45.74 41.39
CA ASP A 449 -152.77 -46.80 40.84
C ASP A 449 -153.21 -47.76 41.94
N SER A 450 -152.39 -47.99 42.97
CA SER A 450 -152.81 -48.71 44.17
C SER A 450 -153.84 -47.93 45.00
N ASP A 451 -153.76 -46.59 45.04
CA ASP A 451 -154.76 -45.73 45.67
C ASP A 451 -156.06 -45.62 44.84
N ASN A 452 -155.99 -45.75 43.51
CA ASN A 452 -157.16 -45.67 42.62
C ASN A 452 -157.91 -47.01 42.53
N TYR A 453 -157.22 -48.14 42.70
CA TYR A 453 -157.87 -49.45 42.90
C TYR A 453 -158.58 -49.57 44.25
N GLY A 454 -158.21 -48.76 45.25
CA GLY A 454 -158.91 -48.69 46.55
C GLY A 454 -160.25 -47.93 46.52
N LYS A 455 -160.62 -47.27 45.42
CA LYS A 455 -161.83 -46.42 45.34
C LYS A 455 -162.97 -46.93 44.45
N MET A 456 -162.79 -48.00 43.69
CA MET A 456 -163.88 -48.61 42.90
C MET A 456 -164.52 -49.85 43.56
N ASP A 457 -164.15 -50.20 44.80
CA ASP A 457 -164.72 -51.35 45.53
C ASP A 457 -165.83 -50.98 46.54
N HIS A 458 -166.46 -49.80 46.41
CA HIS A 458 -167.59 -49.41 47.28
C HIS A 458 -168.66 -48.58 46.54
N GLN A 459 -169.62 -49.27 45.91
CA GLN A 459 -171.05 -48.91 45.74
C GLN A 459 -171.71 -50.02 44.89
N SER A 460 -172.12 -51.17 45.44
CA SER A 460 -173.37 -51.48 46.15
C SER A 460 -174.68 -51.19 45.38
N LYS A 461 -175.41 -52.29 45.11
CA LYS A 461 -176.86 -52.53 45.25
C LYS A 461 -177.85 -51.35 45.26
N ASP A 462 -178.98 -51.66 44.61
CA ASP A 462 -180.32 -51.02 44.52
C ASP A 462 -180.54 -49.96 43.43
#